data_AF-A0A2G9XE52-F1
#
_entry.id   AF-A0A2G9XE52-F1
#
_cell.length_a   1.000
_cell.length_b   1.000
_cell.length_c   1.000
_cell.angle_alpha   90.00
_cell.angle_beta   90.00
_cell.angle_gamma   90.00
#
_symmetry.space_group_name_H-M   'P 1'
#
loop_
_entity.id
_entity.type
_entity.pdbx_description
1 polymer ?
#
loop_
_entity_poly.entity_id
_entity_poly.type
_entity_poly.pdbx_seq_one_letter_code
_entity_poly.pdbx_strand_id
1 'polypeptide(L)' 'MDTTDFLTIAAAICPDRDAMVFEGKRWTYSQISERVNSLSNALISLGVSKGDRVAIIQVNCPEYIE' A
#
# COMPACT_ATOMS: atom_id res chain seq x y z
N MET A 1 -3.63 6.41 16.87
CA MET A 1 -3.98 5.53 15.76
C MET A 1 -3.21 6.04 14.58
N ASP A 2 -2.22 5.28 14.15
CA ASP A 2 -1.48 5.58 12.93
C ASP A 2 -2.40 5.22 11.75
N THR A 3 -2.40 6.00 10.69
CA THR A 3 -3.19 5.69 9.49
C THR A 3 -2.76 4.36 8.85
N THR A 4 -1.52 3.93 9.06
CA THR A 4 -1.01 2.64 8.59
C THR A 4 -1.62 1.44 9.35
N ASP A 5 -2.16 1.66 10.54
CA ASP A 5 -2.80 0.61 11.35
C ASP A 5 -4.01 0.01 10.62
N PHE A 6 -4.76 0.80 9.85
CA PHE A 6 -5.96 0.34 9.15
C PHE A 6 -5.68 -0.81 8.17
N LEU A 7 -4.63 -0.66 7.36
CA LEU A 7 -4.23 -1.69 6.40
C LEU A 7 -3.66 -2.92 7.13
N THR A 8 -2.82 -2.70 8.15
CA THR A 8 -2.19 -3.78 8.91
C THR A 8 -3.23 -4.65 9.62
N ILE A 9 -4.22 -4.01 10.28
CA ILE A 9 -5.31 -4.71 10.97
C ILE A 9 -6.20 -5.44 9.96
N ALA A 10 -6.59 -4.80 8.85
CA ALA A 10 -7.45 -5.43 7.85
C ALA A 10 -6.77 -6.62 7.16
N ALA A 11 -5.47 -6.53 6.86
CA ALA A 11 -4.70 -7.63 6.29
C ALA A 11 -4.57 -8.82 7.27
N ALA A 12 -4.50 -8.56 8.58
CA ALA A 12 -4.45 -9.61 9.59
C ALA A 12 -5.80 -10.29 9.83
N ILE A 13 -6.89 -9.51 9.86
CA ILE A 13 -8.23 -10.02 10.23
C ILE A 13 -8.97 -10.62 9.03
N CYS A 14 -8.84 -10.02 7.85
CA CYS A 14 -9.55 -10.44 6.64
C CYS A 14 -8.65 -10.40 5.39
N PRO A 15 -7.58 -11.22 5.35
CA PRO A 15 -6.55 -11.16 4.30
C PRO A 15 -7.11 -11.33 2.89
N ASP A 16 -8.07 -12.24 2.71
CA ASP A 16 -8.62 -12.63 1.40
C ASP A 16 -9.79 -11.76 0.93
N ARG A 17 -10.20 -10.77 1.73
CA ARG A 17 -11.26 -9.84 1.34
C ARG A 17 -10.73 -8.82 0.35
N ASP A 18 -11.51 -8.55 -0.69
CA ASP A 18 -11.23 -7.47 -1.65
C ASP A 18 -11.10 -6.12 -0.93
N ALA A 19 -9.94 -5.49 -1.10
CA ALA A 19 -9.61 -4.16 -0.58
C ALA A 19 -9.72 -3.08 -1.66
N MET A 20 -9.44 -3.43 -2.92
CA MET A 20 -9.54 -2.52 -4.06
C MET A 20 -10.06 -3.25 -5.30
N VAL A 21 -10.88 -2.54 -6.07
CA VAL A 21 -11.34 -2.98 -7.40
C VAL A 21 -11.09 -1.84 -8.38
N PHE A 22 -10.34 -2.11 -9.44
CA PHE A 22 -10.01 -1.13 -10.48
C PHE A 22 -10.02 -1.83 -11.84
N GLU A 23 -10.80 -1.29 -12.78
CA GLU A 23 -10.96 -1.83 -14.15
C GLU A 23 -11.23 -3.34 -14.20
N GLY A 24 -12.05 -3.85 -13.27
CA GLY A 24 -12.41 -5.26 -13.19
C GLY A 24 -11.37 -6.17 -12.52
N LYS A 25 -10.18 -5.66 -12.23
CA LYS A 25 -9.17 -6.36 -11.43
C LYS A 25 -9.41 -6.10 -9.94
N ARG A 26 -9.15 -7.11 -9.12
CA ARG A 26 -9.39 -7.12 -7.67
C ARG A 26 -8.10 -7.41 -6.95
N TRP A 27 -7.90 -6.75 -5.81
CA TRP A 27 -6.79 -6.97 -4.90
C TRP A 27 -7.32 -7.19 -3.51
N THR A 28 -6.80 -8.21 -2.84
CA THR A 28 -7.14 -8.51 -1.45
C THR A 28 -6.32 -7.64 -0.48
N TYR A 29 -6.73 -7.55 0.78
CA TYR A 29 -5.96 -6.83 1.80
C TYR A 29 -4.54 -7.38 1.97
N SER A 30 -4.35 -8.70 1.89
CA SER A 30 -3.01 -9.31 1.95
C SER A 30 -2.14 -8.87 0.78
N GLN A 31 -2.69 -8.87 -0.44
CA GLN A 31 -1.96 -8.45 -1.65
C GLN A 31 -1.56 -6.97 -1.62
N ILE A 32 -2.45 -6.07 -1.15
CA ILE A 32 -2.11 -4.66 -1.01
C ILE A 32 -1.02 -4.48 0.05
N SER A 33 -1.14 -5.14 1.20
CA SER A 33 -0.13 -5.09 2.27
C SER A 33 1.25 -5.55 1.79
N GLU A 34 1.32 -6.63 1.01
CA GLU A 34 2.58 -7.10 0.41
C GLU A 34 3.20 -6.05 -0.54
N ARG A 35 2.38 -5.40 -1.38
CA ARG A 35 2.85 -4.38 -2.32
C ARG A 35 3.36 -3.13 -1.62
N VAL A 36 2.61 -2.62 -0.63
CA VAL A 36 3.01 -1.48 0.22
C VAL A 36 4.35 -1.77 0.91
N ASN A 37 4.50 -2.97 1.49
CA ASN A 37 5.76 -3.37 2.13
C ASN A 37 6.92 -3.47 1.12
N SER A 38 6.66 -3.98 -0.09
CA SER A 38 7.68 -4.04 -1.14
C SER A 38 8.14 -2.64 -1.56
N LEU A 39 7.21 -1.71 -1.80
CA LEU A 39 7.50 -0.33 -2.16
C LEU A 39 8.24 0.39 -1.02
N SER A 40 7.78 0.23 0.23
CA SER A 40 8.42 0.82 1.40
C SER A 40 9.88 0.38 1.55
N ASN A 41 10.16 -0.91 1.39
CA ASN A 41 11.53 -1.44 1.42
C ASN A 41 12.39 -0.88 0.28
N ALA A 42 11.82 -0.70 -0.91
CA ALA A 42 12.52 -0.07 -2.03
C ALA A 42 12.84 1.40 -1.75
N LEU A 43 11.91 2.16 -1.19
CA LEU A 43 12.13 3.57 -0.80
C LEU A 43 13.22 3.69 0.28
N ILE A 44 13.21 2.82 1.29
CA ILE A 44 14.26 2.76 2.31
C ILE A 44 15.63 2.49 1.68
N SER A 45 15.70 1.56 0.72
CA SER A 45 16.95 1.23 0.03
C SER A 45 17.42 2.33 -0.95
N LEU A 46 16.53 3.22 -1.38
CA LEU A 46 16.87 4.47 -2.09
C LEU A 46 17.29 5.61 -1.15
N GLY A 47 17.27 5.38 0.17
CA GLY A 47 17.73 6.34 1.18
C GLY A 47 16.63 7.22 1.78
N VAL A 48 15.35 6.93 1.52
CA VAL A 48 14.23 7.65 2.13
C VAL A 48 14.21 7.37 3.64
N SER A 49 14.05 8.43 4.42
CA SER A 49 14.10 8.42 5.87
C SER A 49 12.94 9.19 6.49
N LYS A 50 12.79 9.06 7.81
CA LYS A 50 11.73 9.74 8.55
C LYS A 50 11.86 11.26 8.39
N GLY A 51 10.81 11.90 7.87
CA GLY A 51 10.76 13.34 7.64
C GLY A 51 11.02 13.74 6.19
N ASP A 52 11.48 12.81 5.35
CA ASP A 52 11.61 13.04 3.92
C ASP A 52 10.23 13.14 3.24
N ARG A 53 10.21 13.85 2.12
CA ARG A 53 9.01 14.06 1.31
C ARG A 53 9.19 13.36 -0.03
N VAL A 54 8.27 12.46 -0.35
CA VAL A 54 8.24 11.75 -1.63
C VAL A 54 7.08 12.30 -2.46
N ALA A 55 7.36 12.77 -3.67
CA ALA A 55 6.33 13.25 -4.58
C ALA A 55 5.78 12.07 -5.41
N ILE A 56 4.46 12.02 -5.58
CA ILE A 56 3.78 11.06 -6.46
C ILE A 56 3.13 11.86 -7.60
N ILE A 57 3.51 11.54 -8.84
CA ILE A 57 2.99 12.19 -10.05
C ILE A 57 2.45 11.09 -10.97
N GLN A 58 1.15 10.83 -10.89
CA GLN A 58 0.45 9.82 -11.68
C GLN A 58 -1.01 10.22 -11.90
N VAL A 59 -1.70 9.50 -12.78
CA VAL A 59 -3.18 9.54 -12.91
C VAL A 59 -3.83 8.59 -11.91
N ASN A 60 -5.16 8.55 -11.83
CA ASN A 60 -5.85 7.57 -10.99
C ASN A 60 -5.47 6.15 -11.43
N CYS A 61 -4.75 5.44 -10.57
CA CYS A 61 -4.29 4.08 -10.79
C CYS A 61 -4.19 3.31 -9.46
N PRO A 62 -4.18 1.97 -9.50
CA PRO A 62 -4.03 1.13 -8.30
C PRO A 62 -2.79 1.44 -7.46
N GLU A 63 -1.69 1.83 -8.11
CA GLU A 63 -0.38 2.07 -7.49
C GLU A 63 -0.40 3.26 -6.52
N TYR A 64 -1.41 4.14 -6.58
CA TYR A 64 -1.58 5.23 -5.62
C TYR A 64 -1.92 4.75 -4.19
N ILE A 65 -2.35 3.50 -4.04
CA ILE A 65 -2.74 2.90 -2.76
C ILE A 65 -1.57 2.15 -2.10
N GLU A 66 -0.45 2.01 -2.81
CA GLU A 66 0.80 1.39 -2.32
C GLU A 66 1.66 2.37 -1.52
#